data_AF-A0A0D2KFY9-F1
#
_entry.id   AF-A0A0D2KFY9-F1
#
_cell.length_a   1.000
_cell.length_b   1.000
_cell.length_c   1.000
_cell.angle_alpha   90.00
_cell.angle_beta   90.00
_cell.angle_gamma   90.00
#
_symmetry.space_group_name_H-M   'P 1'
#
loop_
_entity.id
_entity.type
_entity.pdbx_description
1 polymer ?
#
loop_
_entity_poly.entity_id
_entity_poly.type
_entity_poly.pdbx_seq_one_letter_code
_entity_poly.pdbx_strand_id
1 'polypeptide(L)'
;MHCRRSVLAAPLSVADTTILIEAIIPLEAYSSGFLYTLLSGKDGLTKIPVIGAFSAQVVLVELQIIDTPFLKLGEALVAAAHVSLTDKADAIKANITASLAAAIKAYSIY
;
A
#
# COMPACT_ATOMS: atom_id res chain seq x y z
N MET A 1 34.41 -13.71 15.11
CA MET A 1 33.79 -12.39 15.38
C MET A 1 33.05 -11.94 14.14
N HIS A 2 31.75 -12.17 14.06
CA HIS A 2 30.92 -11.65 12.98
C HIS A 2 30.50 -10.23 13.32
N CYS A 3 31.16 -9.24 12.73
CA CYS A 3 30.61 -7.90 12.66
C CYS A 3 29.37 -7.97 11.77
N ARG A 4 28.19 -8.21 12.37
CA ARG A 4 26.90 -8.01 11.70
C ARG A 4 26.77 -6.50 11.53
N ARG A 5 27.31 -5.97 10.42
CA ARG A 5 27.11 -4.58 10.00
C ARG A 5 25.61 -4.34 10.04
N SER A 6 25.19 -3.54 11.01
CA SER A 6 23.92 -2.84 10.99
C SER A 6 23.98 -1.91 9.78
N VAL A 7 23.64 -2.45 8.60
CA VAL A 7 23.45 -1.67 7.38
C VAL A 7 22.07 -1.03 7.50
N LEU A 8 21.95 -0.02 8.37
CA LEU A 8 21.01 1.05 8.06
C LEU A 8 21.65 1.73 6.84
N ALA A 9 21.14 1.43 5.66
CA ALA A 9 21.61 2.06 4.43
C ALA A 9 21.58 3.58 4.64
N ALA A 10 22.66 4.27 4.29
CA ALA A 10 22.66 5.73 4.34
C ALA A 10 21.46 6.25 3.53
N PRO A 11 20.80 7.33 3.99
CA PRO A 11 19.71 7.93 3.23
C PRO A 11 20.14 8.19 1.79
N LEU A 12 19.24 7.93 0.85
CA LEU A 12 19.49 8.14 -0.57
C LEU A 12 19.82 9.61 -0.84
N SER A 13 20.51 9.86 -1.96
CA SER A 13 20.69 11.23 -2.43
C SER A 13 19.34 11.88 -2.77
N VAL A 14 19.29 13.21 -2.84
CA VAL A 14 18.07 13.93 -3.28
C VAL A 14 17.62 13.44 -4.67
N ALA A 15 18.58 13.20 -5.57
CA ALA A 15 18.29 12.74 -6.93
C ALA A 15 17.69 11.33 -6.95
N ASP A 16 18.32 10.38 -6.23
CA ASP A 16 17.82 8.99 -6.16
C ASP A 16 16.47 8.91 -5.45
N THR A 17 16.27 9.71 -4.39
CA THR A 17 14.99 9.78 -3.69
C THR A 17 13.90 10.37 -4.60
N THR A 18 14.23 11.38 -5.42
CA THR A 18 13.29 11.96 -6.39
C THR A 18 12.86 10.92 -7.42
N ILE A 19 13.81 10.20 -8.02
CA ILE A 19 13.52 9.14 -8.99
C ILE A 19 12.62 8.06 -8.36
N LEU A 20 12.93 7.66 -7.12
CA LEU A 20 12.15 6.66 -6.40
C LEU A 20 10.71 7.13 -6.12
N ILE A 21 10.55 8.38 -5.66
CA ILE A 21 9.23 9.00 -5.42
C ILE A 21 8.44 9.08 -6.74
N GLU A 22 9.06 9.55 -7.82
CA GLU A 22 8.43 9.67 -9.14
C GLU A 22 7.98 8.31 -9.70
N ALA A 23 8.72 7.23 -9.41
CA ALA A 23 8.32 5.88 -9.78
C ALA A 23 7.15 5.33 -8.94
N ILE A 24 7.04 5.74 -7.67
CA ILE A 24 6.02 5.23 -6.74
C ILE A 24 4.69 5.96 -6.87
N ILE A 25 4.68 7.26 -7.21
CA ILE A 25 3.44 8.03 -7.44
C ILE A 25 2.46 7.35 -8.43
N PRO A 26 2.86 6.92 -9.64
CA PRO A 26 1.94 6.27 -10.57
C PRO A 26 1.48 4.89 -10.06
N LEU A 27 2.31 4.19 -9.28
CA LEU A 27 1.93 2.93 -8.64
C LEU A 27 0.88 3.16 -7.56
N GLU A 28 1.03 4.20 -6.74
CA GLU A 28 0.04 4.61 -5.74
C GLU A 28 -1.29 4.97 -6.41
N ALA A 29 -1.26 5.78 -7.47
CA ALA A 29 -2.47 6.15 -8.22
C ALA A 29 -3.16 4.92 -8.84
N TYR A 30 -2.39 3.98 -9.41
CA TYR A 30 -2.94 2.73 -9.96
C TYR A 30 -3.56 1.86 -8.87
N SER A 31 -2.86 1.67 -7.74
CA SER A 31 -3.37 0.91 -6.60
C SER A 31 -4.64 1.53 -6.02
N SER A 32 -4.66 2.85 -5.81
CA SER A 32 -5.84 3.59 -5.34
C SER A 32 -7.01 3.47 -6.33
N GLY A 33 -6.76 3.56 -7.64
CA GLY A 33 -7.78 3.36 -8.69
C GLY A 33 -8.33 1.93 -8.76
N PHE A 34 -7.47 0.92 -8.58
CA PHE A 34 -7.88 -0.48 -8.51
C PHE A 34 -8.76 -0.74 -7.27
N LEU A 35 -8.35 -0.24 -6.10
CA LEU A 35 -9.13 -0.35 -4.86
C LEU A 35 -10.48 0.36 -4.98
N TYR A 36 -10.52 1.54 -5.61
CA TYR A 36 -11.78 2.23 -5.92
C TYR A 36 -12.67 1.40 -6.85
N THR A 37 -12.10 0.77 -7.87
CA THR A 37 -12.86 -0.09 -8.80
C THR A 37 -13.46 -1.29 -8.07
N LEU A 38 -12.69 -1.94 -7.20
CA LEU A 38 -13.19 -3.01 -6.32
C LEU A 38 -14.35 -2.53 -5.46
N LEU A 39 -14.18 -1.40 -4.76
CA LEU A 39 -15.21 -0.80 -3.93
C LEU A 39 -16.49 -0.47 -4.71
N SER A 40 -16.36 0.08 -5.91
CA SER A 40 -17.52 0.41 -6.76
C SER A 40 -18.22 -0.83 -7.33
N GLY A 41 -17.49 -1.93 -7.55
CA GLY A 41 -18.02 -3.22 -7.97
C GLY A 41 -18.63 -4.05 -6.83
N LYS A 42 -18.44 -3.63 -5.56
CA LYS A 42 -18.87 -4.36 -4.36
C LYS A 42 -20.35 -4.74 -4.38
N ASP A 43 -21.23 -3.79 -4.70
CA ASP A 43 -22.68 -4.01 -4.74
C ASP A 43 -23.10 -4.98 -5.85
N GLY A 44 -22.32 -5.08 -6.93
CA GLY A 44 -22.54 -6.07 -7.99
C GLY A 44 -22.18 -7.48 -7.54
N LEU A 45 -21.06 -7.62 -6.84
CA LEU A 45 -20.59 -8.90 -6.29
C LEU A 45 -21.54 -9.43 -5.21
N THR A 46 -21.92 -8.60 -4.24
CA THR A 46 -22.70 -9.03 -3.06
C THR A 46 -24.18 -9.26 -3.33
N LYS A 47 -24.71 -8.90 -4.51
CA LYS A 47 -26.10 -9.17 -4.90
C LYS A 47 -26.40 -10.64 -5.19
N ILE A 48 -25.37 -11.46 -5.35
CA ILE A 48 -25.51 -12.91 -5.47
C ILE A 48 -25.24 -13.51 -4.09
N PRO A 49 -26.23 -14.07 -3.36
CA PRO A 49 -26.11 -14.29 -1.91
C PRO A 49 -24.88 -15.13 -1.52
N VAL A 50 -24.74 -16.33 -2.09
CA VAL A 50 -23.69 -17.28 -1.72
C VAL A 50 -22.38 -16.97 -2.45
N ILE A 51 -22.44 -16.74 -3.76
CA ILE A 51 -21.25 -16.46 -4.59
C ILE A 51 -20.66 -15.10 -4.22
N GLY A 52 -21.50 -14.10 -3.96
CA GLY A 52 -21.10 -12.76 -3.58
C GLY A 52 -20.46 -12.65 -2.22
N ALA A 53 -21.01 -13.34 -1.21
CA ALA A 53 -20.38 -13.43 0.11
C ALA A 53 -19.01 -14.14 0.04
N PHE A 54 -18.93 -15.26 -0.70
CA PHE A 54 -17.67 -15.97 -0.92
C PHE A 54 -16.64 -15.11 -1.67
N SER A 55 -17.03 -14.45 -2.76
CA SER A 55 -16.14 -13.54 -3.51
C SER A 55 -15.69 -12.34 -2.68
N ALA A 56 -16.55 -11.77 -1.84
CA ALA A 56 -16.17 -10.69 -0.93
C ALA A 56 -15.13 -11.14 0.11
N GLN A 57 -15.27 -12.36 0.64
CA GLN A 57 -14.28 -12.95 1.56
C GLN A 57 -12.94 -13.23 0.88
N VAL A 58 -12.96 -13.74 -0.36
CA VAL A 58 -11.70 -13.92 -1.14
C VAL A 58 -10.99 -12.57 -1.32
N VAL A 59 -11.72 -11.53 -1.72
CA VAL A 59 -11.15 -10.18 -1.86
C VAL A 59 -10.60 -9.67 -0.53
N LEU A 60 -11.31 -9.86 0.58
CA LEU A 60 -10.82 -9.48 1.90
C LEU A 60 -9.50 -10.17 2.26
N VAL A 61 -9.39 -11.47 2.02
CA VAL A 61 -8.17 -12.25 2.29
C VAL A 61 -7.01 -11.72 1.46
N GLU A 62 -7.21 -11.48 0.16
CA GLU A 62 -6.18 -10.90 -0.71
C GLU A 62 -5.73 -9.52 -0.23
N LEU A 63 -6.67 -8.65 0.16
CA LEU A 63 -6.36 -7.34 0.73
C LEU A 63 -5.54 -7.44 2.03
N GLN A 64 -5.86 -8.39 2.90
CA GLN A 64 -5.11 -8.64 4.14
C GLN A 64 -3.70 -9.21 3.88
N ILE A 65 -3.54 -10.04 2.86
CA ILE A 65 -2.23 -10.58 2.45
C ILE A 65 -1.30 -9.45 2.00
N ILE A 66 -1.82 -8.48 1.24
CA ILE A 66 -1.00 -7.39 0.68
C ILE A 66 -0.78 -6.22 1.65
N ASP A 67 -1.58 -6.09 2.72
CA ASP A 67 -1.50 -5.00 3.70
C ASP A 67 -0.12 -4.86 4.37
N THR A 68 0.38 -5.97 4.94
CA THR A 68 1.68 -5.96 5.61
C THR A 68 2.85 -5.66 4.65
N PRO A 69 2.94 -6.28 3.45
CA PRO A 69 3.95 -5.92 2.45
C PRO A 69 3.92 -4.45 2.04
N PHE A 70 2.75 -3.86 1.77
CA PHE A 70 2.64 -2.46 1.37
C PHE A 70 3.02 -1.50 2.50
N LEU A 71 2.64 -1.79 3.74
CA LEU A 71 3.06 -1.00 4.91
C LEU A 71 4.59 -1.01 5.05
N LYS A 72 5.21 -2.19 4.96
CA LYS A 72 6.68 -2.34 5.04
C LYS A 72 7.39 -1.65 3.89
N LEU A 73 6.81 -1.66 2.69
CA LEU A 73 7.36 -0.92 1.55
C LEU A 73 7.33 0.59 1.80
N GLY A 74 6.23 1.12 2.35
CA GLY A 74 6.12 2.53 2.73
C GLY A 74 7.10 2.91 3.85
N GLU A 75 7.29 2.05 4.85
CA GLU A 75 8.31 2.24 5.89
C GLU A 75 9.73 2.26 5.33
N ALA A 76 10.04 1.34 4.41
CA ALA A 76 11.33 1.29 3.73
C ALA A 76 11.58 2.54 2.87
N LEU A 77 10.55 3.04 2.18
CA LEU A 77 10.63 4.27 1.40
C LEU A 77 10.98 5.47 2.29
N VAL A 78 10.26 5.64 3.41
CA VAL A 78 10.50 6.73 4.36
C VAL A 78 11.90 6.61 4.98
N ALA A 79 12.31 5.41 5.36
CA ALA A 79 13.63 5.16 5.95
C ALA A 79 14.79 5.41 4.97
N ALA A 80 14.58 5.17 3.67
CA ALA A 80 15.58 5.40 2.64
C ALA A 80 15.56 6.83 2.08
N ALA A 81 14.49 7.60 2.29
CA ALA A 81 14.33 8.92 1.71
C ALA A 81 15.35 9.92 2.26
N HIS A 82 15.86 10.79 1.37
CA HIS A 82 16.59 11.98 1.78
C HIS A 82 15.72 12.86 2.71
N VAL A 83 16.33 13.46 3.73
CA VAL A 83 15.64 14.25 4.78
C VAL A 83 14.72 15.34 4.24
N SER A 84 15.09 15.96 3.12
CA SER A 84 14.29 17.03 2.46
C SER A 84 13.06 16.52 1.71
N LEU A 85 12.89 15.20 1.59
CA LEU A 85 11.81 14.54 0.85
C LEU A 85 11.05 13.54 1.72
N THR A 86 11.41 13.40 3.00
CA THR A 86 10.73 12.51 3.96
C THR A 86 9.24 12.81 4.07
N ASP A 87 8.83 14.08 4.11
CA ASP A 87 7.41 14.48 4.16
C ASP A 87 6.61 13.95 2.94
N LYS A 88 7.23 13.93 1.75
CA LYS A 88 6.60 13.38 0.54
C LYS A 88 6.51 11.85 0.61
N ALA A 89 7.56 11.20 1.09
CA ALA A 89 7.56 9.75 1.31
C ALA A 89 6.50 9.33 2.35
N ASP A 90 6.35 10.11 3.43
CA ASP A 90 5.33 9.90 4.46
C ASP A 90 3.92 10.11 3.91
N ALA A 91 3.69 11.15 3.08
CA ALA A 91 2.40 11.37 2.43
C ALA A 91 2.01 10.18 1.52
N ILE A 92 2.96 9.65 0.75
CA ILE A 92 2.74 8.46 -0.09
C ILE A 92 2.39 7.24 0.78
N LYS A 93 3.17 6.97 1.83
CA LYS A 93 2.89 5.88 2.78
C LYS A 93 1.49 6.03 3.39
N ALA A 94 1.13 7.24 3.83
CA ALA A 94 -0.16 7.52 4.45
C ALA A 94 -1.32 7.27 3.49
N ASN A 95 -1.22 7.74 2.23
CA ASN A 95 -2.26 7.54 1.22
C ASN A 95 -2.48 6.06 0.90
N ILE A 96 -1.41 5.30 0.66
CA ILE A 96 -1.49 3.85 0.40
C ILE A 96 -2.15 3.13 1.57
N THR A 97 -1.71 3.43 2.79
CA THR A 97 -2.22 2.81 4.02
C THR A 97 -3.71 3.14 4.22
N ALA A 98 -4.12 4.39 3.99
CA ALA A 98 -5.51 4.80 4.12
C ALA A 98 -6.43 4.14 3.08
N SER A 99 -6.00 4.10 1.82
CA SER A 99 -6.76 3.44 0.73
C SER A 99 -6.96 1.96 1.00
N LEU A 100 -5.92 1.26 1.47
CA LEU A 100 -5.98 -0.16 1.76
C LEU A 100 -6.85 -0.47 2.99
N ALA A 101 -6.71 0.31 4.07
CA ALA A 101 -7.55 0.20 5.25
C ALA A 101 -9.04 0.44 4.92
N ALA A 102 -9.34 1.40 4.05
CA ALA A 102 -10.70 1.65 3.59
C ALA A 102 -11.27 0.46 2.80
N ALA A 103 -10.47 -0.15 1.93
CA ALA A 103 -10.87 -1.34 1.17
C ALA A 103 -11.14 -2.54 2.11
N ILE A 104 -10.21 -2.85 3.02
CA ILE A 104 -10.36 -3.94 4.00
C ILE A 104 -11.66 -3.76 4.81
N LYS A 105 -11.89 -2.54 5.33
CA LYS A 105 -13.10 -2.23 6.11
C LYS A 105 -14.38 -2.41 5.31
N ALA A 106 -14.38 -2.09 4.01
CA ALA A 106 -15.57 -2.21 3.17
C ALA A 106 -15.95 -3.67 2.89
N TYR A 107 -14.96 -4.56 2.80
CA TYR A 107 -15.13 -5.99 2.57
C TYR A 107 -15.29 -6.83 3.85
N SER A 108 -14.91 -6.31 5.02
CA SER A 108 -15.03 -7.02 6.31
C SER A 108 -16.46 -7.09 6.90
N ILE A 109 -17.46 -6.51 6.23
CA ILE A 109 -18.86 -6.47 6.70
C ILE A 109 -19.66 -7.70 6.20
N TYR A 110 -19.04 -8.55 5.37
CA TYR A 110 -19.59 -9.80 4.82
C TYR A 110 -18.74 -11.00 5.23
#